data_AF-A0A523JDH7-F1
#
_entry.id   AF-A0A523JDH7-F1
#
_cell.length_a   1.000
_cell.length_b   1.000
_cell.length_c   1.000
_cell.angle_alpha   90.00
_cell.angle_beta   90.00
_cell.angle_gamma   90.00
#
_symmetry.space_group_name_H-M   'P 1'
#
loop_
_entity.id
_entity.type
_entity.pdbx_description
1 polymer ?
#
loop_
_entity_poly.entity_id
_entity_poly.type
_entity_poly.pdbx_seq_one_letter_code
_entity_poly.pdbx_strand_id
1 'polypeptide(L)'
;MRASIRLIRLGLALGAALIAGSVQAQTEDHLKCYKIKGDLKLKGLVNIETAQFGLDPDCKITKAKFFCVPATKSNVDVVDAKTKDPITPLPLSGRPAPGDRICWQVKCPGALPPDQVVTDQFGTQNLTKFKTKLLCTLAVKGTEFCGDGTVNGSEVCEPTDDSACPGLCQVDCSCGVAPPTCGNGVIDGNDDCDDPDLGGATCESLGFESGTLACSVGCGLDVSGCVPFSAGFFPATGQMTCWDSGGSVVMCAGTDHDGEIQAGATLSYVDNGDGTITDLNTGLMWEKKSDDDSIHDQDTSYTWDNTFTVHVATLNSSTFAGHTDWRVPNRKELASILDLENFNPSVDPVFNTGCEPACTVTTCSCTL
;
A
#
# COMPACT_ATOMS: atom_id res chain seq x y z
N MET A 1 26.15 5.81 16.11
CA MET A 1 26.61 6.21 14.76
C MET A 1 26.07 7.61 14.49
N ARG A 2 26.81 8.53 13.84
CA ARG A 2 26.43 9.95 13.76
C ARG A 2 26.11 10.38 12.33
N ALA A 3 25.10 11.21 12.14
CA ALA A 3 24.62 11.60 10.81
C ALA A 3 24.31 13.10 10.71
N SER A 4 24.61 13.73 9.57
CA SER A 4 24.26 15.13 9.26
C SER A 4 23.17 15.20 8.17
N ILE A 5 22.04 15.85 8.46
CA ILE A 5 20.86 15.95 7.58
C ILE A 5 21.18 16.81 6.35
N ARG A 6 20.80 16.32 5.16
CA ARG A 6 20.66 17.16 3.94
C ARG A 6 19.34 16.83 3.24
N LEU A 7 18.56 17.86 2.93
CA LEU A 7 17.63 17.84 1.80
C LEU A 7 18.40 18.08 0.50
N ILE A 8 18.17 17.23 -0.49
CA ILE A 8 18.69 17.38 -1.86
C ILE A 8 17.60 18.06 -2.71
N ARG A 9 17.80 19.31 -3.14
CA ARG A 9 17.02 19.90 -4.24
C ARG A 9 17.61 19.47 -5.58
N LEU A 10 16.93 18.58 -6.31
CA LEU A 10 17.18 18.32 -7.73
C LEU A 10 16.56 19.46 -8.57
N GLY A 11 17.40 20.29 -9.20
CA GLY A 11 16.98 21.22 -10.25
C GLY A 11 16.74 20.49 -11.58
N LEU A 12 15.52 20.61 -12.10
CA LEU A 12 14.97 19.91 -13.28
C LEU A 12 15.73 20.18 -14.60
N ALA A 13 15.90 19.10 -15.39
CA ALA A 13 15.71 19.14 -16.84
C ALA A 13 14.71 18.04 -17.25
N LEU A 14 13.70 18.44 -18.01
CA LEU A 14 12.43 17.78 -18.37
C LEU A 14 12.46 16.27 -18.69
N GLY A 15 11.43 15.58 -18.18
CA GLY A 15 10.87 14.34 -18.74
C GLY A 15 9.72 13.79 -17.88
N ALA A 16 8.48 14.09 -18.26
CA ALA A 16 7.25 13.87 -17.48
C ALA A 16 6.79 12.39 -17.36
N ALA A 17 6.20 12.02 -16.21
CA ALA A 17 4.92 11.28 -16.12
C ALA A 17 4.43 11.14 -14.64
N LEU A 18 3.14 11.41 -14.42
CA LEU A 18 2.33 11.19 -13.21
C LEU A 18 2.06 9.67 -13.02
N ILE A 19 1.63 9.14 -11.85
CA ILE A 19 0.23 9.11 -11.36
C ILE A 19 0.14 8.62 -9.87
N ALA A 20 -0.90 9.16 -9.21
CA ALA A 20 -1.58 8.96 -7.92
C ALA A 20 -1.63 7.60 -7.20
N GLY A 21 -1.79 7.70 -5.87
CA GLY A 21 -2.22 6.65 -4.94
C GLY A 21 -3.72 6.36 -4.97
N SER A 22 -4.06 5.20 -4.40
CA SER A 22 -5.28 4.43 -4.54
C SER A 22 -6.43 4.87 -3.64
N VAL A 23 -7.49 5.36 -4.27
CA VAL A 23 -8.89 5.06 -3.91
C VAL A 23 -9.01 3.52 -3.81
N GLN A 24 -9.85 2.94 -2.94
CA GLN A 24 -10.26 1.53 -3.11
C GLN A 24 -10.81 1.39 -4.53
N ALA A 25 -9.93 1.00 -5.45
CA ALA A 25 -10.27 0.91 -6.84
C ALA A 25 -11.34 -0.17 -6.89
N GLN A 26 -12.52 0.15 -7.42
CA GLN A 26 -13.36 -0.89 -8.01
C GLN A 26 -12.39 -1.72 -8.84
N THR A 27 -12.18 -2.99 -8.46
CA THR A 27 -11.30 -3.87 -9.20
C THR A 27 -11.75 -3.76 -10.65
N GLU A 28 -10.87 -3.28 -11.53
CA GLU A 28 -11.09 -3.14 -12.96
C GLU A 28 -11.15 -4.56 -13.56
N ASP A 29 -12.19 -5.28 -13.19
CA ASP A 29 -12.37 -6.71 -13.37
C ASP A 29 -13.30 -6.99 -14.55
N HIS A 30 -13.85 -5.98 -15.22
CA HIS A 30 -14.58 -6.08 -16.48
C HIS A 30 -13.69 -5.68 -17.67
N LEU A 31 -14.06 -6.11 -18.89
CA LEU A 31 -13.44 -5.60 -20.13
C LEU A 31 -14.49 -4.92 -21.02
N LYS A 32 -14.17 -3.73 -21.51
CA LYS A 32 -14.94 -3.08 -22.58
C LYS A 32 -14.20 -3.27 -23.90
N CYS A 33 -14.84 -3.92 -24.87
CA CYS A 33 -14.27 -4.18 -26.18
C CYS A 33 -14.89 -3.32 -27.28
N TYR A 34 -14.01 -2.69 -28.06
CA TYR A 34 -14.34 -1.91 -29.25
C TYR A 34 -14.09 -2.72 -30.50
N LYS A 35 -15.06 -2.75 -31.42
CA LYS A 35 -14.82 -3.19 -32.79
C LYS A 35 -13.92 -2.16 -33.47
N ILE A 36 -12.87 -2.64 -34.13
CA ILE A 36 -11.82 -1.81 -34.74
C ILE A 36 -11.62 -2.15 -36.22
N LYS A 37 -10.95 -1.25 -36.94
CA LYS A 37 -10.32 -1.53 -38.24
C LYS A 37 -8.80 -1.34 -38.08
N GLY A 38 -8.07 -2.46 -38.12
CA GLY A 38 -6.60 -2.48 -38.16
C GLY A 38 -6.05 -2.64 -39.57
N ASP A 39 -4.85 -2.11 -39.78
CA ASP A 39 -4.16 -2.13 -41.06
C ASP A 39 -3.36 -3.42 -41.28
N LEU A 40 -2.92 -4.08 -40.20
CA LEU A 40 -2.15 -5.32 -40.25
C LEU A 40 -2.97 -6.48 -40.84
N LYS A 41 -2.38 -7.21 -41.79
CA LYS A 41 -2.98 -8.38 -42.45
C LYS A 41 -2.19 -9.63 -42.09
N LEU A 42 -2.60 -10.32 -41.03
CA LEU A 42 -1.99 -11.59 -40.65
C LEU A 42 -2.57 -12.74 -41.49
N LYS A 43 -1.72 -13.72 -41.77
CA LYS A 43 -2.07 -15.02 -42.34
C LYS A 43 -1.11 -16.06 -41.77
N GLY A 44 -1.63 -17.07 -41.10
CA GLY A 44 -0.81 -18.12 -40.49
C GLY A 44 -1.64 -19.04 -39.60
N LEU A 45 -0.95 -19.98 -38.97
CA LEU A 45 -1.50 -20.87 -37.94
C LEU A 45 -0.85 -20.50 -36.60
N VAL A 46 -1.64 -20.55 -35.52
CA VAL A 46 -1.17 -20.37 -34.15
C VAL A 46 -1.74 -21.49 -33.30
N ASN A 47 -0.99 -21.90 -32.29
CA ASN A 47 -1.44 -22.82 -31.27
C ASN A 47 -1.89 -22.01 -30.06
N ILE A 48 -3.08 -22.25 -29.54
CA ILE A 48 -3.63 -21.55 -28.39
C ILE A 48 -3.79 -22.56 -27.27
N GLU A 49 -2.98 -22.47 -26.22
CA GLU A 49 -3.09 -23.35 -25.07
C GLU A 49 -3.69 -22.59 -23.89
N THR A 50 -4.74 -23.15 -23.31
CA THR A 50 -5.36 -22.65 -22.09
C THR A 50 -5.27 -23.71 -21.02
N ALA A 51 -4.96 -23.30 -19.78
CA ALA A 51 -4.98 -24.23 -18.64
C ALA A 51 -6.36 -24.89 -18.45
N GLN A 52 -7.42 -24.25 -18.95
CA GLN A 52 -8.80 -24.65 -18.72
C GLN A 52 -9.38 -25.58 -19.80
N PHE A 53 -8.97 -25.44 -21.06
CA PHE A 53 -9.50 -26.22 -22.19
C PHE A 53 -8.42 -26.95 -22.98
N GLY A 54 -7.17 -26.85 -22.54
CA GLY A 54 -6.02 -27.48 -23.19
C GLY A 54 -5.58 -26.75 -24.45
N LEU A 55 -4.89 -27.48 -25.32
CA LEU A 55 -4.30 -26.99 -26.55
C LEU A 55 -5.30 -27.02 -27.71
N ASP A 56 -5.52 -25.87 -28.34
CA ASP A 56 -6.15 -25.70 -29.65
C ASP A 56 -5.06 -25.53 -30.73
N PRO A 57 -4.65 -26.61 -31.43
CA PRO A 57 -3.62 -26.53 -32.44
C PRO A 57 -4.14 -25.92 -33.75
N ASP A 58 -3.23 -25.37 -34.56
CA ASP A 58 -3.46 -24.97 -35.95
C ASP A 58 -4.60 -23.95 -36.17
N CYS A 59 -4.80 -23.04 -35.21
CA CYS A 59 -5.81 -21.99 -35.30
C CYS A 59 -5.42 -20.93 -36.34
N LYS A 60 -6.29 -20.70 -37.33
CA LYS A 60 -6.04 -19.70 -38.39
C LYS A 60 -6.12 -18.27 -37.85
N ILE A 61 -5.00 -17.56 -37.83
CA ILE A 61 -4.96 -16.14 -37.49
C ILE A 61 -5.24 -15.27 -38.73
N THR A 62 -6.03 -14.21 -38.54
CA THR A 62 -6.41 -13.26 -39.60
C THR A 62 -6.30 -11.82 -39.10
N LYS A 63 -7.26 -10.94 -39.40
CA LYS A 63 -7.23 -9.54 -38.96
C LYS A 63 -7.71 -9.38 -37.52
N ALA A 64 -7.11 -8.40 -36.81
CA ALA A 64 -7.63 -7.93 -35.53
C ALA A 64 -9.08 -7.40 -35.70
N LYS A 65 -9.96 -7.79 -34.76
CA LYS A 65 -11.38 -7.42 -34.78
C LYS A 65 -11.80 -6.58 -33.59
N PHE A 66 -11.18 -6.79 -32.43
CA PHE A 66 -11.53 -6.12 -31.19
C PHE A 66 -10.29 -5.57 -30.50
N PHE A 67 -10.46 -4.43 -29.84
CA PHE A 67 -9.52 -3.87 -28.88
C PHE A 67 -10.24 -3.76 -27.54
N CYS A 68 -9.76 -4.46 -26.52
CA CYS A 68 -10.40 -4.55 -25.21
C CYS A 68 -9.55 -3.85 -24.15
N VAL A 69 -10.20 -3.08 -23.27
CA VAL A 69 -9.57 -2.38 -22.15
C VAL A 69 -10.30 -2.71 -20.86
N PRO A 70 -9.62 -2.67 -19.69
CA PRO A 70 -10.29 -2.77 -18.39
C PRO A 70 -11.41 -1.73 -18.27
N ALA A 71 -12.47 -2.12 -17.57
CA ALA A 71 -13.58 -1.24 -17.24
C ALA A 71 -14.17 -1.58 -15.87
N THR A 72 -14.81 -0.59 -15.25
CA THR A 72 -15.80 -0.78 -14.18
C THR A 72 -17.21 -0.77 -14.76
N LYS A 73 -18.16 -1.43 -14.08
CA LYS A 73 -19.59 -1.36 -14.41
C LYS A 73 -20.45 -1.09 -13.17
N SER A 74 -21.54 -0.40 -13.37
CA SER A 74 -22.66 -0.32 -12.43
C SER A 74 -23.97 -0.57 -13.18
N ASN A 75 -24.92 -1.25 -12.53
CA ASN A 75 -26.26 -1.44 -13.09
C ASN A 75 -27.06 -0.17 -12.77
N VAL A 76 -27.36 0.64 -13.79
CA VAL A 76 -28.20 1.84 -13.61
C VAL A 76 -29.69 1.49 -13.72
N ASP A 77 -30.06 0.73 -14.76
CA ASP A 77 -31.44 0.28 -14.99
C ASP A 77 -31.40 -1.00 -15.84
N VAL A 78 -30.94 -2.10 -15.23
CA VAL A 78 -30.86 -3.42 -15.87
C VAL A 78 -32.00 -4.27 -15.34
N VAL A 79 -32.85 -4.77 -16.22
CA VAL A 79 -33.98 -5.64 -15.88
C VAL A 79 -33.93 -6.93 -16.69
N ASP A 80 -34.46 -8.02 -16.14
CA ASP A 80 -34.76 -9.20 -16.94
C ASP A 80 -35.85 -8.86 -17.96
N ALA A 81 -35.55 -9.06 -19.25
CA ALA A 81 -36.47 -8.65 -20.30
C ALA A 81 -37.80 -9.43 -20.28
N LYS A 82 -37.82 -10.63 -19.71
CA LYS A 82 -38.96 -11.54 -19.64
C LYS A 82 -39.79 -11.31 -18.38
N THR A 83 -39.17 -11.26 -17.20
CA THR A 83 -39.90 -11.10 -15.93
C THR A 83 -40.15 -9.63 -15.55
N LYS A 84 -39.37 -8.71 -16.13
CA LYS A 84 -39.34 -7.27 -15.80
C LYS A 84 -38.73 -6.94 -14.43
N ASP A 85 -38.17 -7.92 -13.74
CA ASP A 85 -37.56 -7.70 -12.44
C ASP A 85 -36.19 -7.02 -12.58
N PRO A 86 -35.84 -6.10 -11.67
CA PRO A 86 -34.49 -5.53 -11.61
C PRO A 86 -33.42 -6.61 -11.42
N ILE A 87 -32.32 -6.49 -12.17
CA ILE A 87 -31.14 -7.33 -11.98
C ILE A 87 -30.23 -6.66 -10.95
N THR A 88 -30.26 -7.21 -9.74
CA THR A 88 -29.24 -6.94 -8.74
C THR A 88 -27.98 -7.73 -9.11
N PRO A 89 -26.78 -7.11 -9.14
CA PRO A 89 -25.54 -7.83 -9.34
C PRO A 89 -25.39 -8.94 -8.30
N LEU A 90 -25.19 -10.18 -8.76
CA LEU A 90 -24.92 -11.31 -7.87
C LEU A 90 -23.49 -11.20 -7.33
N PRO A 91 -23.27 -11.46 -6.03
CA PRO A 91 -21.93 -11.73 -5.52
C PRO A 91 -21.46 -13.05 -6.13
N LEU A 92 -20.39 -13.01 -6.91
CA LEU A 92 -19.79 -14.24 -7.44
C LEU A 92 -18.94 -14.85 -6.32
N SER A 93 -19.40 -15.96 -5.72
CA SER A 93 -18.58 -16.79 -4.83
C SER A 93 -17.67 -17.72 -5.66
N GLY A 94 -16.43 -17.91 -5.20
CA GLY A 94 -15.41 -18.73 -5.88
C GLY A 94 -14.36 -17.92 -6.65
N ARG A 95 -13.11 -18.41 -6.67
CA ARG A 95 -12.00 -17.77 -7.40
C ARG A 95 -12.18 -18.05 -8.89
N PRO A 96 -12.58 -17.09 -9.75
CA PRO A 96 -12.65 -17.34 -11.18
C PRO A 96 -11.27 -17.77 -11.66
N ALA A 97 -11.21 -18.75 -12.57
CA ALA A 97 -9.97 -19.02 -13.28
C ALA A 97 -9.50 -17.70 -13.92
N PRO A 98 -8.18 -17.38 -13.91
CA PRO A 98 -7.70 -16.09 -14.38
C PRO A 98 -8.19 -15.78 -15.81
N GLY A 99 -9.17 -14.88 -15.94
CA GLY A 99 -9.66 -14.38 -17.23
C GLY A 99 -11.00 -14.93 -17.75
N ASP A 100 -11.71 -15.79 -17.00
CA ASP A 100 -13.04 -16.27 -17.41
C ASP A 100 -14.08 -15.15 -17.44
N ARG A 101 -14.72 -14.93 -18.60
CA ARG A 101 -15.61 -13.78 -18.83
C ARG A 101 -16.80 -14.11 -19.74
N ILE A 102 -17.97 -13.58 -19.42
CA ILE A 102 -19.13 -13.54 -20.32
C ILE A 102 -19.22 -12.16 -20.98
N CYS A 103 -19.23 -12.12 -22.30
CA CYS A 103 -19.28 -10.89 -23.08
C CYS A 103 -20.69 -10.59 -23.64
N TRP A 104 -21.29 -9.51 -23.15
CA TRP A 104 -22.59 -9.00 -23.57
C TRP A 104 -22.47 -7.97 -24.68
N GLN A 105 -23.41 -7.97 -25.63
CA GLN A 105 -23.45 -6.91 -26.63
C GLN A 105 -23.96 -5.60 -26.02
N VAL A 106 -23.23 -4.53 -26.25
CA VAL A 106 -23.60 -3.19 -25.78
C VAL A 106 -23.58 -2.17 -26.91
N LYS A 107 -24.39 -1.13 -26.77
CA LYS A 107 -24.37 0.06 -27.64
C LYS A 107 -24.31 1.29 -26.74
N CYS A 108 -23.24 2.06 -26.85
CA CYS A 108 -23.08 3.28 -26.08
C CYS A 108 -23.31 4.49 -27.01
N PRO A 109 -24.10 5.50 -26.60
CA PRO A 109 -24.39 6.68 -27.42
C PRO A 109 -23.26 7.72 -27.45
N GLY A 110 -22.20 7.55 -26.64
CA GLY A 110 -21.13 8.52 -26.48
C GLY A 110 -20.16 8.65 -27.65
N ALA A 111 -19.33 9.69 -27.60
CA ALA A 111 -18.27 9.92 -28.58
C ALA A 111 -17.31 8.73 -28.64
N LEU A 112 -16.92 8.37 -29.86
CA LEU A 112 -15.97 7.28 -30.11
C LEU A 112 -14.55 7.77 -29.76
N PRO A 113 -13.69 6.90 -29.20
CA PRO A 113 -12.32 7.28 -28.92
C PRO A 113 -11.55 7.59 -30.22
N PRO A 114 -10.52 8.46 -30.17
CA PRO A 114 -9.70 8.79 -31.32
C PRO A 114 -8.91 7.59 -31.82
N ASP A 115 -8.45 7.65 -33.07
CA ASP A 115 -7.58 6.63 -33.67
C ASP A 115 -6.32 6.41 -32.79
N GLN A 116 -5.89 5.15 -32.67
CA GLN A 116 -4.79 4.75 -31.77
C GLN A 116 -3.70 4.01 -32.54
N VAL A 117 -2.43 4.25 -32.20
CA VAL A 117 -1.31 3.43 -32.66
C VAL A 117 -0.97 2.44 -31.55
N VAL A 118 -1.10 1.15 -31.84
CA VAL A 118 -0.90 0.10 -30.84
C VAL A 118 0.13 -0.89 -31.35
N THR A 119 1.00 -1.35 -30.47
CA THR A 119 1.95 -2.43 -30.73
C THR A 119 1.53 -3.66 -29.95
N ASP A 120 1.37 -4.78 -30.64
CA ASP A 120 1.20 -6.10 -30.03
C ASP A 120 2.34 -7.04 -30.47
N GLN A 121 2.28 -8.32 -30.08
CA GLN A 121 3.29 -9.31 -30.44
C GLN A 121 3.46 -9.55 -31.95
N PHE A 122 2.53 -9.07 -32.77
CA PHE A 122 2.55 -9.18 -34.23
C PHE A 122 2.96 -7.87 -34.91
N GLY A 123 3.28 -6.84 -34.13
CA GLY A 123 3.85 -5.58 -34.59
C GLY A 123 2.97 -4.35 -34.30
N THR A 124 3.40 -3.21 -34.83
CA THR A 124 2.72 -1.92 -34.65
C THR A 124 1.68 -1.69 -35.75
N GLN A 125 0.47 -1.29 -35.37
CA GLN A 125 -0.63 -0.99 -36.29
C GLN A 125 -1.48 0.20 -35.85
N ASN A 126 -2.06 0.90 -36.83
CA ASN A 126 -3.04 1.95 -36.60
C ASN A 126 -4.44 1.34 -36.50
N LEU A 127 -5.13 1.64 -35.41
CA LEU A 127 -6.49 1.23 -35.13
C LEU A 127 -7.42 2.41 -35.34
N THR A 128 -8.43 2.21 -36.19
CA THR A 128 -9.41 3.24 -36.54
C THR A 128 -10.85 2.76 -36.38
N LYS A 129 -11.80 3.70 -36.40
CA LYS A 129 -13.25 3.43 -36.42
C LYS A 129 -13.74 2.61 -35.22
N PHE A 130 -13.27 2.95 -34.02
CA PHE A 130 -13.70 2.33 -32.77
C PHE A 130 -15.22 2.36 -32.64
N LYS A 131 -15.84 1.23 -32.28
CA LYS A 131 -17.26 1.17 -31.92
C LYS A 131 -17.43 0.24 -30.75
N THR A 132 -17.95 0.72 -29.63
CA THR A 132 -18.23 -0.14 -28.47
C THR A 132 -19.15 -1.28 -28.91
N LYS A 133 -18.75 -2.52 -28.63
CA LYS A 133 -19.50 -3.69 -29.08
C LYS A 133 -19.73 -4.73 -28.00
N LEU A 134 -18.79 -4.90 -27.07
CA LEU A 134 -18.92 -5.89 -26.00
C LEU A 134 -18.57 -5.29 -24.63
N LEU A 135 -19.28 -5.74 -23.60
CA LEU A 135 -18.92 -5.63 -22.19
C LEU A 135 -18.74 -7.05 -21.66
N CYS A 136 -17.54 -7.38 -21.19
CA CYS A 136 -17.19 -8.70 -20.67
C CYS A 136 -17.10 -8.64 -19.15
N THR A 137 -18.03 -9.31 -18.47
CA THR A 137 -18.11 -9.46 -17.01
C THR A 137 -17.38 -10.73 -16.60
N LEU A 138 -16.86 -10.78 -15.36
CA LEU A 138 -16.32 -12.04 -14.81
C LEU A 138 -17.38 -13.15 -14.84
N ALA A 139 -16.90 -14.39 -14.96
CA ALA A 139 -17.72 -15.58 -14.92
C ALA A 139 -17.05 -16.69 -14.12
N VAL A 140 -17.85 -17.40 -13.33
CA VAL A 140 -17.47 -18.62 -12.61
C VAL A 140 -18.24 -19.78 -13.23
N LYS A 141 -17.65 -20.98 -13.30
CA LYS A 141 -18.30 -22.18 -13.84
C LYS A 141 -19.13 -22.86 -12.75
N GLY A 142 -20.40 -23.12 -13.03
CA GLY A 142 -21.31 -23.83 -12.13
C GLY A 142 -22.71 -23.27 -12.20
N THR A 143 -23.67 -23.98 -11.60
CA THR A 143 -24.96 -23.41 -11.16
C THR A 143 -24.92 -22.98 -9.70
N GLU A 144 -23.80 -23.28 -9.04
CA GLU A 144 -23.48 -23.06 -7.65
C GLU A 144 -23.13 -21.58 -7.47
N PHE A 145 -23.95 -20.88 -6.70
CA PHE A 145 -23.74 -19.49 -6.32
C PHE A 145 -24.29 -19.30 -4.92
N CYS A 146 -23.65 -18.42 -4.16
CA CYS A 146 -24.07 -18.21 -2.79
C CYS A 146 -25.53 -17.76 -2.66
N GLY A 147 -26.29 -18.45 -1.81
CA GLY A 147 -27.70 -18.16 -1.56
C GLY A 147 -28.66 -18.99 -2.42
N ASP A 148 -28.21 -20.12 -2.94
CA ASP A 148 -29.05 -21.08 -3.68
C ASP A 148 -29.82 -22.05 -2.78
N GLY A 149 -29.53 -22.04 -1.47
CA GLY A 149 -30.19 -22.86 -0.45
C GLY A 149 -29.59 -24.26 -0.27
N THR A 150 -28.43 -24.55 -0.88
CA THR A 150 -27.72 -25.82 -0.73
C THR A 150 -26.21 -25.61 -0.63
N VAL A 151 -25.58 -25.96 0.50
CA VAL A 151 -24.11 -25.88 0.65
C VAL A 151 -23.43 -26.84 -0.33
N ASN A 152 -22.78 -26.30 -1.35
CA ASN A 152 -22.14 -27.09 -2.40
C ASN A 152 -20.82 -26.45 -2.89
N GLY A 153 -20.05 -27.16 -3.73
CA GLY A 153 -18.80 -26.64 -4.28
C GLY A 153 -17.77 -26.17 -3.23
N SER A 154 -17.46 -24.87 -3.24
CA SER A 154 -16.52 -24.19 -2.31
C SER A 154 -17.21 -23.39 -1.20
N GLU A 155 -18.52 -23.55 -1.04
CA GLU A 155 -19.29 -22.86 -0.01
C GLU A 155 -19.04 -23.50 1.36
N VAL A 156 -18.90 -22.66 2.38
CA VAL A 156 -18.71 -23.11 3.77
C VAL A 156 -20.06 -23.17 4.50
N CYS A 157 -21.01 -22.34 4.08
CA CYS A 157 -22.35 -22.25 4.63
C CYS A 157 -23.33 -21.68 3.61
N GLU A 158 -24.63 -21.77 3.90
CA GLU A 158 -25.69 -21.10 3.17
C GLU A 158 -26.48 -20.18 4.10
N PRO A 159 -26.96 -19.01 3.65
CA PRO A 159 -27.77 -18.11 4.49
C PRO A 159 -29.05 -18.75 5.04
N THR A 160 -29.54 -19.82 4.42
CA THR A 160 -30.72 -20.59 4.87
C THR A 160 -30.40 -21.94 5.50
N ASP A 161 -29.13 -22.39 5.41
CA ASP A 161 -28.58 -23.58 6.08
C ASP A 161 -27.20 -23.21 6.65
N ASP A 162 -27.25 -22.51 7.78
CA ASP A 162 -26.11 -21.96 8.50
C ASP A 162 -25.53 -22.95 9.53
N SER A 163 -25.82 -24.25 9.40
CA SER A 163 -25.45 -25.27 10.37
C SER A 163 -23.94 -25.38 10.61
N ALA A 164 -23.11 -25.00 9.63
CA ALA A 164 -21.66 -24.88 9.76
C ALA A 164 -21.18 -23.64 10.55
N CYS A 165 -21.97 -22.55 10.57
CA CYS A 165 -21.71 -21.32 11.31
C CYS A 165 -23.02 -20.54 11.61
N PRO A 166 -23.75 -20.95 12.67
CA PRO A 166 -25.10 -20.46 12.92
C PRO A 166 -25.16 -18.95 13.12
N GLY A 167 -25.98 -18.26 12.32
CA GLY A 167 -26.19 -16.82 12.33
C GLY A 167 -25.08 -15.98 11.71
N LEU A 168 -24.06 -16.61 11.10
CA LEU A 168 -22.82 -15.94 10.69
C LEU A 168 -22.48 -16.13 9.21
N CYS A 169 -23.30 -16.85 8.47
CA CYS A 169 -23.08 -17.06 7.06
C CYS A 169 -23.20 -15.75 6.25
N GLN A 170 -22.12 -15.39 5.54
CA GLN A 170 -22.02 -14.13 4.78
C GLN A 170 -22.63 -14.26 3.37
N VAL A 171 -22.81 -13.12 2.68
CA VAL A 171 -23.39 -13.05 1.32
C VAL A 171 -22.50 -13.67 0.22
N ASP A 172 -21.27 -14.05 0.57
CA ASP A 172 -20.34 -14.78 -0.30
C ASP A 172 -20.19 -16.26 0.09
N CYS A 173 -21.01 -16.74 1.04
CA CYS A 173 -21.08 -18.12 1.53
C CYS A 173 -19.79 -18.62 2.17
N SER A 174 -18.99 -17.67 2.64
CA SER A 174 -18.03 -17.91 3.69
C SER A 174 -18.73 -17.87 5.05
N CYS A 175 -18.25 -18.71 5.96
CA CYS A 175 -18.60 -18.53 7.36
C CYS A 175 -17.94 -17.24 7.83
N GLY A 176 -18.77 -16.28 8.23
CA GLY A 176 -18.30 -15.21 9.09
C GLY A 176 -17.72 -15.85 10.33
N VAL A 177 -16.58 -15.33 10.78
CA VAL A 177 -16.07 -15.67 12.10
C VAL A 177 -17.15 -15.34 13.13
N ALA A 178 -17.45 -16.31 14.01
CA ALA A 178 -18.28 -16.05 15.18
C ALA A 178 -17.72 -14.85 15.92
N PRO A 179 -18.56 -14.03 16.59
CA PRO A 179 -18.05 -12.96 17.40
C PRO A 179 -17.02 -13.59 18.37
N PRO A 180 -15.74 -13.17 18.28
CA PRO A 180 -14.63 -13.87 18.93
C PRO A 180 -14.92 -13.96 20.44
N THR A 181 -14.97 -15.18 21.00
CA THR A 181 -15.22 -15.39 22.43
C THR A 181 -14.07 -16.15 23.04
N CYS A 182 -13.14 -15.37 23.56
CA CYS A 182 -11.98 -15.85 24.26
C CYS A 182 -12.29 -16.75 25.46
N GLY A 183 -11.50 -17.82 25.64
CA GLY A 183 -11.45 -18.66 26.85
C GLY A 183 -12.29 -19.93 26.72
N ASN A 184 -12.46 -20.44 25.50
CA ASN A 184 -13.22 -21.65 25.20
C ASN A 184 -12.31 -22.88 24.98
N GLY A 185 -10.99 -22.69 25.02
CA GLY A 185 -9.94 -23.69 24.85
C GLY A 185 -9.60 -24.04 23.40
N VAL A 186 -10.04 -23.25 22.41
CA VAL A 186 -9.79 -23.46 20.97
C VAL A 186 -9.45 -22.13 20.31
N ILE A 187 -8.35 -22.07 19.56
CA ILE A 187 -8.00 -20.89 18.75
C ILE A 187 -8.93 -20.81 17.54
N ASP A 188 -9.90 -19.90 17.57
CA ASP A 188 -10.86 -19.64 16.49
C ASP A 188 -11.08 -18.13 16.25
N GLY A 189 -11.73 -17.76 15.14
CA GLY A 189 -12.06 -16.36 14.87
C GLY A 189 -10.85 -15.41 14.78
N ASN A 190 -10.78 -14.46 15.72
CA ASN A 190 -9.73 -13.46 15.86
C ASN A 190 -8.77 -13.76 17.03
N ASP A 191 -8.85 -14.95 17.61
CA ASP A 191 -8.02 -15.33 18.76
C ASP A 191 -6.60 -15.67 18.28
N ASP A 192 -5.59 -15.07 18.90
CA ASP A 192 -4.19 -15.40 18.68
C ASP A 192 -3.75 -16.59 19.57
N CYS A 193 -4.51 -16.90 20.62
CA CYS A 193 -4.35 -18.01 21.57
C CYS A 193 -5.66 -18.28 22.33
N ASP A 194 -5.81 -19.43 23.00
CA ASP A 194 -6.93 -19.67 23.95
C ASP A 194 -6.48 -20.52 25.17
N ASP A 195 -6.52 -19.91 26.35
CA ASP A 195 -6.07 -20.49 27.64
C ASP A 195 -4.64 -21.10 27.57
N PRO A 196 -4.33 -22.41 27.83
CA PRO A 196 -2.96 -22.88 27.69
C PRO A 196 -2.54 -23.12 26.23
N ASP A 197 -3.46 -23.04 25.26
CA ASP A 197 -3.15 -23.25 23.85
C ASP A 197 -2.66 -21.96 23.20
N LEU A 198 -1.35 -21.88 22.99
CA LEU A 198 -0.68 -20.74 22.35
C LEU A 198 -0.47 -20.96 20.84
N GLY A 199 -1.06 -22.01 20.24
CA GLY A 199 -0.93 -22.28 18.81
C GLY A 199 0.50 -22.63 18.37
N GLY A 200 1.35 -23.03 19.32
CA GLY A 200 2.78 -23.28 19.10
C GLY A 200 3.67 -22.02 19.07
N ALA A 201 3.11 -20.84 19.34
CA ALA A 201 3.89 -19.62 19.49
C ALA A 201 4.75 -19.66 20.77
N THR A 202 5.95 -19.10 20.67
CA THR A 202 6.84 -18.81 21.81
C THR A 202 7.31 -17.37 21.74
N CYS A 203 7.87 -16.85 22.82
CA CYS A 203 8.47 -15.51 22.81
C CYS A 203 9.51 -15.39 21.67
N GLU A 204 10.32 -16.42 21.44
CA GLU A 204 11.33 -16.45 20.38
C GLU A 204 10.73 -16.46 18.97
N SER A 205 9.63 -17.20 18.74
CA SER A 205 8.97 -17.21 17.43
C SER A 205 8.30 -15.87 17.09
N LEU A 206 7.97 -15.09 18.12
CA LEU A 206 7.41 -13.74 18.01
C LEU A 206 8.47 -12.64 18.00
N GLY A 207 9.76 -13.02 17.98
CA GLY A 207 10.87 -12.07 17.86
C GLY A 207 11.36 -11.46 19.18
N PHE A 208 11.10 -12.10 20.31
CA PHE A 208 11.65 -11.74 21.63
C PHE A 208 12.89 -12.61 21.95
N GLU A 209 13.75 -12.15 22.86
CA GLU A 209 15.02 -12.84 23.19
C GLU A 209 14.78 -14.15 23.95
N SER A 210 13.84 -14.11 24.89
CA SER A 210 13.45 -15.24 25.73
C SER A 210 12.15 -14.90 26.47
N GLY A 211 11.73 -15.74 27.42
CA GLY A 211 10.68 -15.42 28.39
C GLY A 211 9.53 -16.43 28.39
N THR A 212 8.43 -16.08 29.04
CA THR A 212 7.22 -16.91 29.12
C THR A 212 6.08 -16.19 28.43
N LEU A 213 5.58 -16.79 27.35
CA LEU A 213 4.40 -16.34 26.62
C LEU A 213 3.16 -16.89 27.32
N ALA A 214 2.14 -16.06 27.49
CA ALA A 214 0.86 -16.46 28.06
C ALA A 214 -0.27 -16.09 27.11
N CYS A 215 -1.47 -16.62 27.36
CA CYS A 215 -2.66 -16.16 26.70
C CYS A 215 -3.41 -15.18 27.59
N SER A 216 -3.78 -14.01 27.05
CA SER A 216 -4.53 -13.02 27.80
C SER A 216 -6.00 -13.42 27.95
N VAL A 217 -6.72 -12.81 28.91
CA VAL A 217 -8.17 -12.99 29.08
C VAL A 217 -9.01 -12.47 27.90
N GLY A 218 -8.37 -11.85 26.91
CA GLY A 218 -8.96 -11.42 25.64
C GLY A 218 -8.36 -12.15 24.42
N CYS A 219 -7.66 -13.27 24.64
CA CYS A 219 -7.19 -14.21 23.62
C CYS A 219 -6.21 -13.63 22.60
N GLY A 220 -5.60 -12.50 22.94
CA GLY A 220 -4.34 -12.06 22.40
C GLY A 220 -3.17 -12.70 23.13
N LEU A 221 -2.09 -12.95 22.41
CA LEU A 221 -0.82 -13.40 22.97
C LEU A 221 -0.27 -12.35 23.96
N ASP A 222 -0.18 -12.73 25.23
CA ASP A 222 0.37 -11.89 26.29
C ASP A 222 1.89 -12.03 26.33
N VAL A 223 2.55 -11.03 25.76
CA VAL A 223 4.01 -10.93 25.69
C VAL A 223 4.63 -10.24 26.91
N SER A 224 3.85 -9.91 27.95
CA SER A 224 4.37 -9.21 29.14
C SER A 224 5.40 -10.03 29.93
N GLY A 225 5.32 -11.37 29.84
CA GLY A 225 6.33 -12.29 30.37
C GLY A 225 7.48 -12.57 29.40
N CYS A 226 7.43 -12.06 28.16
CA CYS A 226 8.53 -12.13 27.21
C CYS A 226 9.60 -11.10 27.54
N VAL A 227 10.85 -11.53 27.42
CA VAL A 227 12.03 -10.68 27.54
C VAL A 227 12.28 -10.09 26.14
N PRO A 228 12.02 -8.80 25.93
CA PRO A 228 12.32 -8.17 24.65
C PRO A 228 13.84 -8.20 24.44
N PHE A 229 14.26 -8.38 23.19
CA PHE A 229 15.60 -7.91 22.82
C PHE A 229 15.65 -6.44 23.21
N SER A 230 16.72 -6.02 23.89
CA SER A 230 16.83 -4.63 24.36
C SER A 230 16.56 -3.65 23.21
N ALA A 231 15.41 -2.98 23.31
CA ALA A 231 14.69 -2.04 22.44
C ALA A 231 15.24 -1.67 21.04
N GLY A 232 14.34 -1.74 20.05
CA GLY A 232 14.34 -0.86 18.87
C GLY A 232 14.52 -1.57 17.53
N PHE A 233 13.60 -1.38 16.57
CA PHE A 233 13.96 -1.57 15.16
C PHE A 233 13.22 -0.71 14.11
N PHE A 234 12.18 0.08 14.41
CA PHE A 234 11.71 1.12 13.47
C PHE A 234 10.98 2.30 14.15
N PRO A 235 11.41 3.57 13.92
CA PRO A 235 10.66 4.74 14.39
C PRO A 235 9.30 4.85 13.71
N ALA A 236 8.30 5.34 14.43
CA ALA A 236 7.05 5.80 13.84
C ALA A 236 7.31 7.00 12.95
N THR A 237 6.36 7.32 12.08
CA THR A 237 6.44 8.47 11.17
C THR A 237 6.14 9.80 11.85
N GLY A 238 5.68 9.80 13.10
CA GLY A 238 5.23 10.99 13.83
C GLY A 238 3.83 11.48 13.46
N GLN A 239 3.23 10.99 12.36
CA GLN A 239 1.90 11.44 11.92
C GLN A 239 0.82 11.12 12.96
N MET A 240 -0.01 12.10 13.28
CA MET A 240 -1.16 12.00 14.20
C MET A 240 -2.47 12.45 13.54
N THR A 241 -2.40 13.26 12.47
CA THR A 241 -3.54 13.82 11.75
C THR A 241 -3.83 13.06 10.46
N CYS A 242 -5.12 12.84 10.20
CA CYS A 242 -5.61 12.16 9.02
C CYS A 242 -6.21 13.15 8.04
N TRP A 243 -6.03 12.88 6.74
CA TRP A 243 -6.37 13.81 5.67
C TRP A 243 -7.26 13.14 4.63
N ASP A 244 -8.19 13.89 4.04
CA ASP A 244 -8.92 13.45 2.86
C ASP A 244 -8.14 13.69 1.56
N SER A 245 -8.68 13.23 0.43
CA SER A 245 -8.08 13.43 -0.90
C SER A 245 -7.98 14.89 -1.34
N GLY A 246 -8.72 15.79 -0.68
CA GLY A 246 -8.67 17.24 -0.88
C GLY A 246 -7.63 17.95 0.00
N GLY A 247 -6.94 17.21 0.87
CA GLY A 247 -5.98 17.77 1.83
C GLY A 247 -6.63 18.45 3.03
N SER A 248 -7.90 18.14 3.33
CA SER A 248 -8.58 18.63 4.54
C SER A 248 -8.43 17.63 5.68
N VAL A 249 -8.27 18.14 6.91
CA VAL A 249 -8.22 17.31 8.12
C VAL A 249 -9.56 16.60 8.31
N VAL A 250 -9.50 15.30 8.56
CA VAL A 250 -10.66 14.47 8.92
C VAL A 250 -10.44 13.80 10.27
N MET A 251 -11.54 13.33 10.86
CA MET A 251 -11.46 12.47 12.05
C MET A 251 -10.65 11.23 11.68
N CYS A 252 -9.58 10.94 12.42
CA CYS A 252 -8.76 9.77 12.18
C CYS A 252 -9.51 8.47 12.39
N ALA A 253 -10.49 8.44 13.30
CA ALA A 253 -11.21 7.23 13.63
C ALA A 253 -11.84 6.57 12.38
N GLY A 254 -11.39 5.36 12.07
CA GLY A 254 -11.85 4.54 10.95
C GLY A 254 -11.30 4.97 9.60
N THR A 255 -10.15 5.64 9.56
CA THR A 255 -9.46 6.01 8.30
C THR A 255 -8.36 5.03 7.92
N ASP A 256 -7.83 4.24 8.86
CA ASP A 256 -6.65 3.38 8.71
C ASP A 256 -5.43 4.14 8.15
N HIS A 257 -5.44 5.48 8.28
CA HIS A 257 -4.33 6.31 7.90
C HIS A 257 -3.25 6.25 8.98
N ASP A 258 -2.04 6.65 8.60
CA ASP A 258 -0.89 6.62 9.50
C ASP A 258 -1.11 7.48 10.78
N GLY A 259 -1.89 8.57 10.68
CA GLY A 259 -2.31 9.36 11.85
C GLY A 259 -3.20 8.64 12.86
N GLU A 260 -3.94 7.62 12.42
CA GLU A 260 -4.70 6.71 13.28
C GLU A 260 -3.83 5.56 13.80
N ILE A 261 -3.04 4.95 12.92
CA ILE A 261 -2.26 3.73 13.19
C ILE A 261 -1.02 3.99 14.06
N GLN A 262 -0.27 5.05 13.76
CA GLN A 262 0.94 5.49 14.48
C GLN A 262 1.95 4.36 14.76
N ALA A 263 2.13 3.44 13.81
CA ALA A 263 2.95 2.24 14.01
C ALA A 263 4.45 2.57 14.13
N GLY A 264 5.14 1.89 15.04
CA GLY A 264 6.56 2.08 15.32
C GLY A 264 6.81 2.70 16.69
N ALA A 265 8.08 2.97 17.01
CA ALA A 265 8.43 3.65 18.25
C ALA A 265 8.14 5.15 18.14
N THR A 266 7.43 5.74 19.12
CA THR A 266 7.22 7.19 19.20
C THR A 266 8.54 7.91 18.98
N LEU A 267 8.57 8.89 18.07
CA LEU A 267 9.74 9.69 17.82
C LEU A 267 10.26 10.26 19.13
N SER A 268 11.55 10.03 19.42
CA SER A 268 12.10 10.32 20.73
C SER A 268 13.51 10.86 20.58
N TYR A 269 13.65 12.15 20.89
CA TYR A 269 14.88 12.90 20.70
C TYR A 269 15.28 13.64 21.96
N VAL A 270 16.59 13.79 22.14
CA VAL A 270 17.18 14.56 23.23
C VAL A 270 18.17 15.54 22.64
N ASP A 271 17.90 16.84 22.77
CA ASP A 271 18.91 17.88 22.54
C ASP A 271 19.95 17.80 23.68
N ASN A 272 21.22 17.59 23.32
CA ASN A 272 22.29 17.45 24.30
C ASN A 272 22.83 18.82 24.78
N GLY A 273 22.37 19.93 24.18
CA GLY A 273 22.78 21.30 24.53
C GLY A 273 24.17 21.70 24.03
N ASP A 274 24.82 20.85 23.24
CA ASP A 274 26.18 21.02 22.72
C ASP A 274 26.23 21.21 21.20
N GLY A 275 25.07 21.38 20.56
CA GLY A 275 24.93 21.44 19.11
C GLY A 275 24.52 20.10 18.47
N THR A 276 24.11 19.11 19.27
CA THR A 276 23.70 17.79 18.78
C THR A 276 22.37 17.30 19.36
N ILE A 277 21.69 16.41 18.63
CA ILE A 277 20.43 15.77 19.03
C ILE A 277 20.60 14.24 18.99
N THR A 278 20.29 13.55 20.07
CA THR A 278 20.30 12.08 20.14
C THR A 278 18.92 11.52 19.81
N ASP A 279 18.85 10.58 18.87
CA ASP A 279 17.67 9.77 18.57
C ASP A 279 17.69 8.51 19.45
N LEU A 280 16.72 8.40 20.36
CA LEU A 280 16.62 7.30 21.33
C LEU A 280 16.05 6.02 20.73
N ASN A 281 15.43 6.07 19.54
CA ASN A 281 14.90 4.90 18.86
C ASN A 281 15.98 4.18 18.03
N THR A 282 16.88 4.94 17.42
CA THR A 282 17.94 4.38 16.55
C THR A 282 19.32 4.37 17.19
N GLY A 283 19.52 5.11 18.28
CA GLY A 283 20.82 5.34 18.89
C GLY A 283 21.75 6.19 18.02
N LEU A 284 21.21 6.90 17.02
CA LEU A 284 21.95 7.85 16.20
C LEU A 284 22.07 9.19 16.90
N MET A 285 23.11 9.95 16.56
CA MET A 285 23.24 11.34 16.97
C MET A 285 23.38 12.25 15.74
N TRP A 286 22.65 13.34 15.77
CA TRP A 286 22.44 14.27 14.68
C TRP A 286 23.07 15.63 14.98
N GLU A 287 23.65 16.26 13.95
CA GLU A 287 24.16 17.64 14.01
C GLU A 287 22.99 18.63 13.94
N LYS A 288 22.91 19.59 14.86
CA LYS A 288 21.98 20.74 14.74
C LYS A 288 22.48 21.72 13.69
N LYS A 289 21.56 22.46 13.09
CA LYS A 289 21.86 23.50 12.11
C LYS A 289 21.55 24.89 12.67
N SER A 290 22.30 25.89 12.22
CA SER A 290 22.24 27.29 12.65
C SER A 290 21.75 28.21 11.53
N ASP A 291 21.61 29.51 11.83
CA ASP A 291 21.32 30.57 10.85
C ASP A 291 22.30 31.73 11.11
N ASP A 292 23.60 31.48 10.91
CA ASP A 292 24.70 32.35 11.38
C ASP A 292 25.90 32.46 10.41
N ASP A 293 25.73 32.07 9.15
CA ASP A 293 26.76 31.99 8.11
C ASP A 293 27.97 31.09 8.47
N SER A 294 27.86 30.28 9.54
CA SER A 294 28.91 29.34 9.94
C SER A 294 28.88 28.05 9.10
N ILE A 295 29.77 27.11 9.42
CA ILE A 295 29.74 25.79 8.77
C ILE A 295 28.47 24.98 9.08
N HIS A 296 27.77 25.33 10.17
CA HIS A 296 26.54 24.65 10.59
C HIS A 296 25.28 25.31 10.01
N ASP A 297 25.46 26.38 9.23
CA ASP A 297 24.38 27.20 8.70
C ASP A 297 23.46 26.41 7.76
N GLN A 298 22.15 26.59 7.94
CA GLN A 298 21.11 25.91 7.18
C GLN A 298 21.13 26.21 5.68
N ASP A 299 21.56 27.42 5.28
CA ASP A 299 21.60 27.88 3.89
C ASP A 299 22.88 27.43 3.18
N THR A 300 23.84 26.88 3.92
CA THR A 300 25.11 26.43 3.35
C THR A 300 24.96 25.14 2.53
N SER A 301 25.13 25.28 1.22
CA SER A 301 25.10 24.16 0.27
C SER A 301 26.49 23.71 -0.17
N TYR A 302 26.69 22.39 -0.24
CA TYR A 302 27.91 21.75 -0.70
C TYR A 302 27.58 20.84 -1.89
N THR A 303 28.53 20.73 -2.82
CA THR A 303 28.52 19.61 -3.78
C THR A 303 28.69 18.28 -3.02
N TRP A 304 28.37 17.18 -3.68
CA TRP A 304 28.56 15.85 -3.10
C TRP A 304 29.99 15.66 -2.57
N ASP A 305 30.99 15.99 -3.38
CA ASP A 305 32.40 15.87 -2.99
C ASP A 305 32.79 16.81 -1.84
N ASN A 306 32.33 18.06 -1.88
CA ASN A 306 32.62 19.04 -0.82
C ASN A 306 31.92 18.70 0.51
N THR A 307 30.84 17.93 0.49
CA THR A 307 30.17 17.47 1.72
C THR A 307 31.13 16.62 2.57
N PHE A 308 31.94 15.77 1.94
CA PHE A 308 32.91 14.94 2.66
C PHE A 308 34.21 15.71 2.96
N THR A 309 34.75 16.42 1.97
CA THR A 309 36.10 17.02 2.07
C THR A 309 36.12 18.35 2.81
N VAL A 310 34.98 19.04 2.94
CA VAL A 310 34.86 20.32 3.64
C VAL A 310 34.01 20.17 4.89
N HIS A 311 32.72 19.84 4.78
CA HIS A 311 31.81 19.82 5.93
C HIS A 311 32.22 18.77 6.97
N VAL A 312 32.16 17.49 6.58
CA VAL A 312 32.48 16.36 7.48
C VAL A 312 33.92 16.44 7.98
N ALA A 313 34.87 16.76 7.11
CA ALA A 313 36.28 16.91 7.50
C ALA A 313 36.50 18.03 8.53
N THR A 314 35.78 19.16 8.41
CA THR A 314 35.90 20.27 9.36
C THR A 314 35.28 19.91 10.70
N LEU A 315 34.09 19.30 10.74
CA LEU A 315 33.47 18.83 11.99
C LEU A 315 34.38 17.83 12.74
N ASN A 316 35.01 16.91 12.00
CA ASN A 316 35.90 15.91 12.58
C ASN A 316 37.22 16.49 13.06
N SER A 317 37.78 17.48 12.35
CA SER A 317 39.04 18.12 12.76
C SER A 317 38.85 19.15 13.87
N SER A 318 37.69 19.81 13.95
CA SER A 318 37.34 20.73 15.04
C SER A 318 36.86 20.01 16.31
N THR A 319 36.68 18.69 16.26
CA THR A 319 36.13 17.89 17.36
C THR A 319 34.78 18.43 17.82
N PHE A 320 33.90 18.71 16.86
CA PHE A 320 32.59 19.30 17.13
C PHE A 320 31.78 18.45 18.12
N ALA A 321 31.25 19.10 19.16
CA ALA A 321 30.57 18.47 20.30
C ALA A 321 31.38 17.35 21.00
N GLY A 322 32.72 17.41 20.94
CA GLY A 322 33.58 16.38 21.53
C GLY A 322 33.78 15.13 20.65
N HIS A 323 33.41 15.20 19.37
CA HIS A 323 33.36 14.03 18.49
C HIS A 323 34.13 14.23 17.17
N THR A 324 34.71 13.13 16.67
CA THR A 324 35.58 13.11 15.46
C THR A 324 35.17 12.05 14.45
N ASP A 325 33.95 11.50 14.58
CA ASP A 325 33.40 10.40 13.79
C ASP A 325 32.11 10.78 13.03
N TRP A 326 31.95 12.06 12.69
CA TRP A 326 30.86 12.57 11.88
C TRP A 326 30.87 11.99 10.46
N ARG A 327 29.68 11.68 9.92
CA ARG A 327 29.46 11.21 8.54
C ARG A 327 28.11 11.67 7.99
N VAL A 328 27.92 11.48 6.70
CA VAL A 328 26.62 11.65 6.02
C VAL A 328 25.73 10.41 6.31
N PRO A 329 24.41 10.58 6.60
CA PRO A 329 23.46 9.48 6.74
C PRO A 329 23.23 8.75 5.42
N ASN A 330 22.82 7.49 5.51
CA ASN A 330 22.17 6.82 4.39
C ASN A 330 20.68 7.17 4.31
N ARG A 331 19.99 6.79 3.22
CA ARG A 331 18.57 7.12 3.00
C ARG A 331 17.63 6.58 4.09
N LYS A 332 17.94 5.43 4.72
CA LYS A 332 17.10 4.85 5.77
C LYS A 332 17.27 5.58 7.10
N GLU A 333 18.51 5.95 7.44
CA GLU A 333 18.81 6.76 8.62
C GLU A 333 18.19 8.16 8.47
N LEU A 334 18.31 8.77 7.30
CA LEU A 334 17.66 10.07 7.05
C LEU A 334 16.13 9.99 7.12
N ALA A 335 15.54 8.86 6.73
CA ALA A 335 14.09 8.65 6.86
C ALA A 335 13.65 8.43 8.32
N SER A 336 14.58 8.06 9.21
CA SER A 336 14.26 7.73 10.62
C SER A 336 13.94 8.96 11.46
N ILE A 337 14.23 10.16 10.96
CA ILE A 337 13.99 11.44 11.64
C ILE A 337 12.81 12.23 11.07
N LEU A 338 12.13 11.68 10.07
CA LEU A 338 10.97 12.34 9.47
C LEU A 338 9.82 12.33 10.47
N ASP A 339 9.24 13.50 10.66
CA ASP A 339 7.98 13.68 11.34
C ASP A 339 6.96 14.18 10.31
N LEU A 340 6.09 13.27 9.88
CA LEU A 340 5.09 13.49 8.84
C LEU A 340 3.84 14.21 9.36
N GLU A 341 3.75 14.47 10.67
CA GLU A 341 2.75 15.41 11.20
C GLU A 341 3.09 16.85 10.83
N ASN A 342 4.39 17.15 10.74
CA ASN A 342 4.88 18.49 10.47
C ASN A 342 5.05 18.73 8.97
N PHE A 343 4.85 19.99 8.56
CA PHE A 343 5.04 20.44 7.19
C PHE A 343 5.93 21.69 7.18
N ASN A 344 7.02 21.64 6.42
CA ASN A 344 8.02 22.73 6.27
C ASN A 344 8.58 23.24 7.62
N PRO A 345 9.46 22.47 8.29
CA PRO A 345 10.02 21.18 7.88
C PRO A 345 9.26 19.97 8.46
N SER A 346 9.35 18.83 7.77
CA SER A 346 8.76 17.55 8.21
C SER A 346 9.71 16.76 9.12
N VAL A 347 10.05 17.35 10.26
CA VAL A 347 10.92 16.79 11.31
C VAL A 347 10.35 17.18 12.68
N ASP A 348 10.76 16.47 13.72
CA ASP A 348 10.37 16.80 15.09
C ASP A 348 10.80 18.25 15.44
N PRO A 349 9.99 19.01 16.21
CA PRO A 349 10.29 20.39 16.57
C PRO A 349 11.69 20.61 17.17
N VAL A 350 12.28 19.60 17.82
CA VAL A 350 13.67 19.68 18.33
C VAL A 350 14.69 20.04 17.24
N PHE A 351 14.43 19.65 15.98
CA PHE A 351 15.26 19.97 14.82
C PHE A 351 14.97 21.35 14.22
N ASN A 352 13.89 22.01 14.62
CA ASN A 352 13.51 23.34 14.15
C ASN A 352 12.94 24.23 15.28
N THR A 353 13.79 24.56 16.26
CA THR A 353 13.42 25.36 17.43
C THR A 353 14.23 26.66 17.47
N GLY A 354 13.53 27.80 17.53
CA GLY A 354 14.15 29.11 17.74
C GLY A 354 15.03 29.58 16.57
N CYS A 355 14.71 29.17 15.35
CA CYS A 355 15.46 29.55 14.16
C CYS A 355 15.23 31.03 13.82
N GLU A 356 16.21 31.86 14.14
CA GLU A 356 16.22 33.30 13.94
C GLU A 356 17.60 33.73 13.43
N PRO A 357 17.70 34.85 12.69
CA PRO A 357 18.99 35.32 12.17
C PRO A 357 20.05 35.48 13.26
N ALA A 358 21.26 35.01 12.94
CA ALA A 358 22.44 34.90 13.80
C ALA A 358 22.36 33.87 14.95
N CYS A 359 21.40 32.95 14.95
CA CYS A 359 21.32 31.91 15.97
C CYS A 359 22.35 30.80 15.70
N THR A 360 23.02 30.33 16.76
CA THR A 360 24.03 29.26 16.70
C THR A 360 23.45 27.90 17.09
N VAL A 361 24.15 26.80 16.79
CA VAL A 361 23.71 25.41 17.10
C VAL A 361 23.46 25.12 18.59
N THR A 362 24.05 25.89 19.51
CA THR A 362 23.78 25.76 20.96
C THR A 362 22.58 26.57 21.42
N THR A 363 22.11 27.50 20.59
CA THR A 363 21.01 28.42 20.91
C THR A 363 19.72 28.16 20.12
N CYS A 364 19.82 27.49 18.97
CA CYS A 364 18.69 27.14 18.11
C CYS A 364 18.93 25.82 17.36
N SER A 365 17.91 25.36 16.64
CA SER A 365 18.04 24.39 15.55
C SER A 365 17.23 24.87 14.36
N CYS A 366 17.82 24.82 13.17
CA CYS A 366 17.26 25.36 11.94
C CYS A 366 17.15 24.29 10.85
N THR A 367 15.94 23.83 10.53
CA THR A 367 15.74 22.87 9.42
C THR A 367 14.77 23.48 8.41
N LEU A 368 15.15 23.46 7.12
CA LEU A 368 14.37 23.99 6.00
C LEU A 368 13.64 22.90 5.21
#